data_AF-A0A9P7VYG9-F1
#
_entry.id   AF-A0A9P7VYG9-F1
#
_cell.length_a   1.000
_cell.length_b   1.000
_cell.length_c   1.000
_cell.angle_alpha   90.00
_cell.angle_beta   90.00
_cell.angle_gamma   90.00
#
_symmetry.space_group_name_H-M   'P 1'
#
loop_
_entity.id
_entity.type
_entity.pdbx_description
1 polymer ?
#
loop_
_entity_poly.entity_id
_entity_poly.type
_entity_poly.pdbx_seq_one_letter_code
_entity_poly.pdbx_strand_id
1 'polypeptide(L)'
;MQQMPTAMPNIISLPYGRCPPLHFQTPNWRHLLKLMARLSGTRIEPTIEAVAVVKTEMFLRTVVQFVRPHPASEDWRTIIWLTIDHPVPASLPGARKYTNGDVDVLPWSYTLSAQPALLRDNADSQISQTYTIPSTEAVPYPKLPITFPNMALYLQAALDESRRYSNDGSSGMRKLSRMMDRCYPTLESMNLAESSERSGMGRVFRKVMGRGNKNNKQGRGGNMDTYELVTPFVSEEWG
;
A
#
# COMPACT_ATOMS: atom_id res chain seq x y z
N MET A 1 26.23 -0.66 20.85
CA MET A 1 25.41 0.14 19.91
C MET A 1 25.57 -0.48 18.53
N GLN A 2 24.60 -1.24 18.05
CA GLN A 2 24.62 -1.74 16.67
C GLN A 2 24.42 -0.54 15.74
N GLN A 3 25.40 -0.29 14.88
CA GLN A 3 25.26 0.65 13.78
C GLN A 3 24.07 0.18 12.93
N MET A 4 23.05 1.01 12.80
CA MET A 4 21.99 0.79 11.81
C MET A 4 22.68 0.76 10.44
N PRO A 5 22.49 -0.29 9.61
CA PRO A 5 23.06 -0.30 8.27
C PRO A 5 22.56 0.94 7.51
N THR A 6 23.51 1.75 7.05
CA THR A 6 23.27 3.06 6.41
C THR A 6 22.59 2.92 5.04
N ALA A 7 22.54 1.71 4.48
CA ALA A 7 21.89 1.38 3.22
C ALA A 7 20.84 0.28 3.41
N MET A 8 19.71 0.41 2.71
CA MET A 8 18.68 -0.63 2.67
C MET A 8 19.28 -1.92 2.07
N PRO A 9 19.10 -3.10 2.70
CA PRO A 9 19.65 -4.33 2.16
C PRO A 9 19.03 -4.71 0.81
N ASN A 10 19.79 -5.41 -0.01
CA ASN A 10 19.30 -5.98 -1.27
C ASN A 10 18.34 -7.15 -1.04
N ILE A 11 18.46 -7.83 0.09
CA ILE A 11 17.64 -8.99 0.44
C ILE A 11 17.07 -8.77 1.83
N ILE A 12 15.75 -8.84 1.92
CA ILE A 12 15.02 -8.82 3.19
C ILE A 12 14.38 -10.19 3.37
N SER A 13 14.99 -11.01 4.22
CA SER A 13 14.52 -12.35 4.51
C SER A 13 13.36 -12.31 5.51
N LEU A 14 12.22 -12.88 5.13
CA LEU A 14 11.03 -12.99 5.96
C LEU A 14 10.94 -14.38 6.62
N PRO A 15 10.96 -14.45 7.96
CA PRO A 15 10.75 -15.71 8.66
C PRO A 15 9.29 -16.20 8.53
N TYR A 16 9.10 -17.51 8.68
CA TYR A 16 7.78 -18.15 8.71
C TYR A 16 7.47 -18.70 10.10
N GLY A 17 6.31 -18.34 10.65
CA GLY A 17 5.82 -18.85 11.94
C GLY A 17 5.66 -17.75 12.97
N ARG A 18 6.13 -18.00 14.19
CA ARG A 18 6.00 -17.06 15.33
C ARG A 18 7.05 -15.96 15.24
N CYS A 19 6.85 -15.00 14.35
CA CYS A 19 7.76 -13.88 14.13
C CYS A 19 7.00 -12.55 14.01
N PRO A 20 7.59 -11.44 14.48
CA PRO A 20 6.96 -10.14 14.31
C PRO A 20 6.87 -9.78 12.81
N PRO A 21 5.84 -9.02 12.40
CA PRO A 21 5.72 -8.55 11.03
C PRO A 21 6.87 -7.59 10.66
N LEU A 22 7.37 -7.71 9.44
CA LEU A 22 8.24 -6.71 8.83
C LEU A 22 7.42 -5.45 8.57
N HIS A 23 7.99 -4.27 8.78
CA HIS A 23 7.29 -3.03 8.45
C HIS A 23 8.20 -1.99 7.80
N PHE A 24 7.57 -1.13 6.98
CA PHE A 24 8.19 0.05 6.41
C PHE A 24 7.32 1.24 6.74
N GLN A 25 7.93 2.30 7.26
CA GLN A 25 7.26 3.57 7.55
C GLN A 25 7.78 4.64 6.60
N THR A 26 6.87 5.39 5.98
CA THR A 26 7.20 6.51 5.09
C THR A 26 6.35 7.75 5.43
N PRO A 27 6.78 8.95 4.99
CA PRO A 27 6.01 10.17 5.21
C PRO A 27 4.61 10.12 4.61
N ASN A 28 4.44 9.50 3.44
CA ASN A 28 3.13 9.24 2.86
C ASN A 28 3.19 8.10 1.83
N TRP A 29 2.03 7.75 1.28
CA TRP A 29 1.86 6.71 0.28
C TRP A 29 2.72 6.93 -0.97
N ARG A 30 2.78 8.16 -1.49
CA ARG A 30 3.61 8.46 -2.67
C ARG A 30 5.09 8.24 -2.41
N HIS A 31 5.58 8.65 -1.24
CA HIS A 31 6.95 8.38 -0.83
C HIS A 31 7.23 6.88 -0.69
N LEU A 32 6.25 6.10 -0.22
CA LEU A 32 6.36 4.63 -0.18
C LEU A 32 6.57 4.05 -1.58
N LEU A 33 5.67 4.38 -2.52
CA LEU A 33 5.75 3.87 -3.89
C LEU A 33 7.04 4.31 -4.59
N LYS A 34 7.42 5.58 -4.46
CA LYS A 34 8.67 6.11 -5.03
C LYS A 34 9.91 5.42 -4.45
N LEU A 35 9.95 5.21 -3.13
CA LEU A 35 11.06 4.51 -2.48
C LEU A 35 11.18 3.08 -3.03
N MET A 36 10.07 2.35 -3.07
CA MET A 36 10.05 0.97 -3.57
C MET A 36 10.42 0.87 -5.05
N ALA A 37 9.92 1.78 -5.90
CA ALA A 37 10.27 1.81 -7.31
C ALA A 37 11.77 2.09 -7.55
N ARG A 38 12.39 2.91 -6.71
CA ARG A 38 13.81 3.28 -6.82
C ARG A 38 14.78 2.21 -6.34
N LEU A 39 14.38 1.39 -5.37
CA LEU A 39 15.23 0.35 -4.79
C LEU A 39 15.08 -0.97 -5.56
N SER A 40 15.40 -0.96 -6.86
CA SER A 40 15.24 -2.13 -7.75
C SER A 40 16.08 -3.34 -7.35
N GLY A 41 17.21 -3.12 -6.68
CA GLY A 41 18.07 -4.17 -6.12
C GLY A 41 17.50 -4.84 -4.86
N THR A 42 16.48 -4.26 -4.23
CA THR A 42 15.88 -4.81 -3.02
C THR A 42 14.74 -5.76 -3.34
N ARG A 43 14.77 -6.94 -2.73
CA ARG A 43 13.69 -7.92 -2.76
C ARG A 43 13.40 -8.51 -1.39
N ILE A 44 12.16 -8.96 -1.23
CA ILE A 44 11.66 -9.67 -0.08
C ILE A 44 11.58 -11.14 -0.45
N GLU A 45 12.21 -12.00 0.34
CA GLU A 45 12.21 -13.45 0.11
C GLU A 45 11.99 -14.21 1.42
N PRO A 46 11.46 -15.42 1.40
CA PRO A 46 11.34 -16.24 2.60
C PRO A 46 12.73 -16.64 3.11
N THR A 47 12.89 -16.87 4.41
CA THR A 47 14.12 -17.50 4.91
C THR A 47 14.25 -18.94 4.42
N ILE A 48 15.47 -19.50 4.47
CA ILE A 48 15.72 -20.89 4.03
C ILE A 48 14.89 -21.88 4.87
N GLU A 49 14.71 -21.60 6.16
CA GLU A 49 13.89 -22.40 7.06
C GLU A 49 12.41 -22.35 6.66
N ALA A 50 11.91 -21.17 6.24
CA ALA A 50 10.55 -21.02 5.73
C ALA A 50 10.32 -21.88 4.49
N VAL A 51 11.26 -21.86 3.54
CA VAL A 51 11.21 -22.70 2.33
C VAL A 51 11.20 -24.18 2.69
N ALA A 52 12.05 -24.61 3.63
CA ALA A 52 12.15 -25.99 4.05
C ALA A 52 10.88 -26.53 4.73
N VAL A 53 10.16 -25.67 5.47
CA VAL A 53 8.93 -26.03 6.19
C VAL A 53 7.72 -26.06 5.26
N VAL A 54 7.52 -25.02 4.45
CA VAL A 54 6.30 -24.83 3.67
C VAL A 54 6.25 -25.75 2.46
N LYS A 55 7.40 -25.99 1.79
CA LYS A 55 7.55 -26.86 0.60
C LYS A 55 6.64 -26.52 -0.60
N THR A 56 5.87 -25.44 -0.51
CA THR A 56 4.98 -24.93 -1.55
C THR A 56 5.27 -23.45 -1.79
N GLU A 57 4.55 -22.87 -2.74
CA GLU A 57 4.59 -21.43 -2.98
C GLU A 57 4.16 -20.66 -1.72
N MET A 58 4.89 -19.59 -1.42
CA MET A 58 4.61 -18.71 -0.30
C MET A 58 4.09 -17.37 -0.82
N PHE A 59 3.07 -16.86 -0.14
CA PHE A 59 2.42 -15.61 -0.49
C PHE A 59 2.63 -14.58 0.62
N LEU A 60 2.64 -13.31 0.24
CA LEU A 60 2.83 -12.19 1.13
C LEU A 60 1.48 -11.61 1.55
N ARG A 61 1.29 -11.42 2.86
CA ARG A 61 0.15 -10.67 3.40
C ARG A 61 0.57 -9.24 3.67
N THR A 62 -0.29 -8.30 3.27
CA THR A 62 -0.02 -6.87 3.38
C THR A 62 -1.13 -6.18 4.15
N VAL A 63 -0.74 -5.44 5.18
CA VAL A 63 -1.62 -4.56 5.95
C VAL A 63 -1.09 -3.14 5.82
N VAL A 64 -1.94 -2.22 5.39
CA VAL A 64 -1.64 -0.79 5.28
C VAL A 64 -2.18 -0.09 6.53
N GLN A 65 -1.37 0.75 7.14
CA GLN A 65 -1.77 1.56 8.28
C GLN A 65 -1.40 3.02 8.03
N PHE A 66 -2.35 3.93 8.25
CA PHE A 66 -2.07 5.36 8.30
C PHE A 66 -2.08 5.80 9.75
N VAL A 67 -1.03 6.50 10.19
CA VAL A 67 -0.91 6.96 11.58
C VAL A 67 -0.57 8.43 11.66
N ARG A 68 -1.16 9.14 12.63
CA ARG A 68 -0.76 10.48 13.02
C ARG A 68 0.11 10.40 14.27
N PRO A 69 1.22 11.15 14.34
CA PRO A 69 2.02 11.25 15.56
C PRO A 69 1.24 11.83 16.74
N HIS A 70 0.24 12.69 16.46
CA HIS A 70 -0.57 13.36 17.46
C HIS A 70 -1.98 13.66 16.91
N PRO A 71 -3.06 13.64 17.72
CA PRO A 71 -4.42 13.94 17.25
C PRO A 71 -4.58 15.30 16.56
N ALA A 72 -3.85 16.31 17.04
CA ALA A 72 -3.85 17.66 16.48
C ALA A 72 -2.93 17.82 15.25
N SER A 73 -2.13 16.81 14.90
CA SER A 73 -1.29 16.86 13.70
C SER A 73 -2.14 16.62 12.45
N GLU A 74 -1.89 17.38 11.40
CA GLU A 74 -2.49 17.13 10.09
C GLU A 74 -1.74 16.04 9.31
N ASP A 75 -0.47 15.79 9.67
CA ASP A 75 0.43 14.91 8.96
C ASP A 75 0.17 13.44 9.28
N TRP A 76 -0.25 12.70 8.25
CA TRP A 76 -0.38 11.25 8.30
C TRP A 76 0.89 10.57 7.76
N ARG A 77 1.37 9.53 8.43
CA ARG A 77 2.42 8.64 7.94
C ARG A 77 1.80 7.35 7.42
N THR A 78 2.44 6.75 6.42
CA THR A 78 2.05 5.43 5.92
C THR A 78 2.98 4.38 6.49
N ILE A 79 2.42 3.31 7.03
CA ILE A 79 3.14 2.10 7.43
C ILE A 79 2.55 0.95 6.63
N ILE A 80 3.41 0.10 6.08
CA ILE A 80 3.00 -1.22 5.60
C ILE A 80 3.57 -2.28 6.51
N TRP A 81 2.76 -3.30 6.80
CA TRP A 81 3.13 -4.47 7.59
C TRP A 81 3.03 -5.71 6.73
N LEU A 82 4.05 -6.55 6.80
CA LEU A 82 4.26 -7.68 5.92
C LEU A 82 4.54 -8.95 6.72
N THR A 83 3.85 -10.02 6.35
CA THR A 83 4.06 -11.38 6.88
C THR A 83 3.89 -12.39 5.77
N ILE A 84 4.53 -13.55 5.85
CA ILE A 84 4.17 -14.68 4.99
C ILE A 84 2.76 -15.16 5.39
N ASP A 85 1.93 -15.51 4.41
CA ASP A 85 0.59 -16.06 4.62
C ASP A 85 0.67 -17.40 5.38
N HIS A 86 -0.30 -17.63 6.26
CA HIS A 86 -0.38 -18.86 7.05
C HIS A 86 -1.74 -19.51 6.86
N PRO A 87 -1.81 -20.83 6.66
CA PRO A 87 -3.08 -21.52 6.59
C PRO A 87 -3.81 -21.37 7.93
N VAL A 88 -5.10 -21.00 7.84
CA VAL A 88 -5.96 -20.90 9.01
C VAL A 88 -6.36 -22.32 9.44
N PRO A 89 -6.12 -22.73 10.69
CA PRO A 89 -6.49 -24.06 11.15
C PRO A 89 -8.00 -24.29 11.00
N ALA A 90 -8.39 -25.39 10.33
CA ALA A 90 -9.81 -25.71 10.11
C ALA A 90 -10.58 -25.94 11.42
N SER A 91 -9.89 -26.34 12.48
CA SER A 91 -10.45 -26.54 13.82
C SER A 91 -10.64 -25.25 14.62
N LEU A 92 -10.16 -24.10 14.13
CA LEU A 92 -10.24 -22.83 14.86
C LEU A 92 -11.68 -22.29 14.87
N PRO A 93 -12.31 -22.09 16.04
CA PRO A 93 -13.60 -21.44 16.12
C PRO A 93 -13.55 -20.04 15.50
N GLY A 94 -14.47 -19.75 14.57
CA GLY A 94 -14.50 -18.48 13.87
C GLY A 94 -13.41 -18.30 12.80
N ALA A 95 -12.78 -19.37 12.31
CA ALA A 95 -11.80 -19.34 11.21
C ALA A 95 -12.25 -18.53 9.98
N ARG A 96 -13.56 -18.48 9.73
CA ARG A 96 -14.18 -17.72 8.64
C ARG A 96 -13.78 -16.23 8.63
N LYS A 97 -13.54 -15.61 9.79
CA LYS A 97 -13.16 -14.19 9.87
C LYS A 97 -11.79 -13.88 9.25
N TYR A 98 -10.93 -14.88 9.09
CA TYR A 98 -9.61 -14.72 8.47
C TYR A 98 -9.60 -15.10 6.97
N THR A 99 -10.69 -15.66 6.46
CA THR A 99 -10.79 -16.23 5.11
C THR A 99 -11.89 -15.59 4.26
N ASN A 100 -12.77 -14.78 4.85
CA ASN A 100 -13.86 -14.08 4.17
C ASN A 100 -13.44 -12.80 3.42
N GLY A 101 -12.15 -12.44 3.42
CA GLY A 101 -11.67 -11.22 2.78
C GLY A 101 -12.01 -9.94 3.55
N ASP A 102 -12.34 -10.04 4.84
CA ASP A 102 -12.59 -8.88 5.70
C ASP A 102 -11.32 -8.00 5.79
N VAL A 103 -11.47 -6.74 5.41
CA VAL A 103 -10.38 -5.75 5.35
C VAL A 103 -10.05 -5.13 6.70
N ASP A 104 -10.94 -5.29 7.68
CA ASP A 104 -10.76 -4.77 9.05
C ASP A 104 -10.10 -5.80 9.96
N VAL A 105 -10.04 -7.05 9.52
CA VAL A 105 -9.45 -8.15 10.27
C VAL A 105 -7.99 -8.34 9.85
N LEU A 106 -7.09 -8.39 10.83
CA LEU A 106 -5.69 -8.73 10.56
C LEU A 106 -5.57 -10.21 10.13
N PRO A 107 -4.65 -10.52 9.21
CA PRO A 107 -4.41 -11.89 8.78
C PRO A 107 -4.08 -12.83 9.94
N TRP A 108 -4.39 -14.12 9.79
CA TRP A 108 -4.09 -15.14 10.81
C TRP A 108 -2.61 -15.18 11.21
N SER A 109 -1.69 -14.88 10.28
CA SER A 109 -0.25 -14.77 10.58
C SER A 109 0.07 -13.80 11.74
N TYR A 110 -0.76 -12.77 11.98
CA TYR A 110 -0.57 -11.79 13.04
C TYR A 110 -0.96 -12.31 14.43
N THR A 111 -1.63 -13.47 14.53
CA THR A 111 -1.94 -14.11 15.81
C THR A 111 -0.85 -15.08 16.28
N LEU A 112 0.17 -15.33 15.45
CA LEU A 112 1.25 -16.27 15.76
C LEU A 112 2.34 -15.66 16.64
N SER A 113 2.40 -14.33 16.74
CA SER A 113 3.35 -13.59 17.56
C SER A 113 2.66 -12.48 18.33
N ALA A 114 3.38 -11.85 19.27
CA ALA A 114 2.88 -10.64 19.90
C ALA A 114 2.63 -9.55 18.83
N GLN A 115 1.39 -9.07 18.77
CA GLN A 115 0.99 -8.03 17.84
C GLN A 115 1.75 -6.73 18.14
N PRO A 116 2.23 -6.00 17.11
CA PRO A 116 2.84 -4.68 17.30
C PRO A 116 1.89 -3.74 18.04
N ALA A 117 2.41 -2.93 18.96
CA ALA A 117 1.59 -2.04 19.80
C ALA A 117 0.67 -1.14 18.96
N LEU A 118 1.17 -0.61 17.84
CA LEU A 118 0.43 0.22 16.91
C LEU A 118 -0.78 -0.48 16.26
N LEU A 119 -0.82 -1.81 16.25
CA LEU A 119 -1.93 -2.58 15.69
C LEU A 119 -2.90 -3.10 16.77
N ARG A 120 -2.55 -3.06 18.06
CA ARG A 120 -3.33 -3.70 19.15
C ARG A 120 -4.65 -3.00 19.43
N ASP A 121 -4.65 -1.67 19.44
CA ASP A 121 -5.84 -0.88 19.69
C ASP A 121 -6.56 -0.68 18.37
N ASN A 122 -7.85 -1.06 18.32
CA ASN A 122 -8.69 -1.08 17.13
C ASN A 122 -8.25 -0.10 16.05
N ALA A 123 -7.92 -0.69 14.90
CA ALA A 123 -7.34 -0.12 13.70
C ALA A 123 -7.79 1.28 13.30
N ASP A 124 -9.05 1.65 13.59
CA ASP A 124 -9.71 2.86 13.12
C ASP A 124 -10.05 3.80 14.28
N SER A 125 -9.05 4.53 14.73
CA SER A 125 -9.19 5.69 15.60
C SER A 125 -9.02 6.99 14.82
N GLN A 126 -9.08 8.13 15.51
CA GLN A 126 -8.79 9.42 14.88
C GLN A 126 -7.31 9.55 14.48
N ILE A 127 -6.41 8.77 15.09
CA ILE A 127 -4.96 8.84 14.89
C ILE A 127 -4.36 7.64 14.18
N SER A 128 -5.12 6.55 14.00
CA SER A 128 -4.69 5.35 13.29
C SER A 128 -5.85 4.84 12.46
N GLN A 129 -5.59 4.45 11.22
CA GLN A 129 -6.54 3.77 10.34
C GLN A 129 -5.83 2.57 9.72
N THR A 130 -6.45 1.39 9.69
CA THR A 130 -5.82 0.17 9.15
C THR A 130 -6.67 -0.49 8.08
N TYR A 131 -6.00 -1.07 7.08
CA TYR A 131 -6.61 -1.80 5.99
C TYR A 131 -5.79 -3.04 5.65
N THR A 132 -6.38 -4.22 5.80
CA THR A 132 -5.81 -5.47 5.31
C THR A 132 -6.13 -5.60 3.83
N ILE A 133 -5.11 -5.72 2.98
CA ILE A 133 -5.33 -5.97 1.55
C ILE A 133 -5.83 -7.41 1.39
N PRO A 134 -7.06 -7.63 0.90
CA PRO A 134 -7.61 -8.96 0.68
C PRO A 134 -7.11 -9.53 -0.65
N SER A 135 -7.13 -10.86 -0.81
CA SER A 135 -6.88 -11.48 -2.10
C SER A 135 -8.15 -11.40 -2.94
N THR A 136 -8.03 -10.84 -4.13
CA THR A 136 -9.10 -10.81 -5.14
C THR A 136 -8.60 -11.47 -6.42
N GLU A 137 -9.50 -11.70 -7.37
CA GLU A 137 -9.11 -12.21 -8.69
C GLU A 137 -8.21 -11.22 -9.44
N ALA A 138 -8.49 -9.92 -9.33
CA ALA A 138 -7.70 -8.87 -9.96
C ALA A 138 -6.38 -8.57 -9.23
N VAL A 139 -6.38 -8.72 -7.90
CA VAL A 139 -5.24 -8.42 -7.02
C VAL A 139 -5.05 -9.61 -6.07
N PRO A 140 -4.43 -10.72 -6.54
CA PRO A 140 -4.10 -11.86 -5.68
C PRO A 140 -2.92 -11.51 -4.78
N TYR A 141 -2.72 -12.28 -3.71
CA TYR A 141 -1.55 -12.08 -2.85
C TYR A 141 -0.24 -12.18 -3.64
N PRO A 142 0.75 -11.31 -3.36
CA PRO A 142 2.01 -11.36 -4.07
C PRO A 142 2.76 -12.64 -3.72
N LYS A 143 3.25 -13.34 -4.73
CA LYS A 143 4.10 -14.51 -4.58
C LYS A 143 5.51 -14.09 -4.17
N LEU A 144 6.13 -14.85 -3.26
CA LEU A 144 7.52 -14.65 -2.86
C LEU A 144 8.48 -15.52 -3.69
N PRO A 145 9.69 -15.02 -4.03
CA PRO A 145 10.22 -13.69 -3.72
C PRO A 145 9.57 -12.57 -4.54
N ILE A 146 9.53 -11.36 -3.97
CA ILE A 146 9.02 -10.16 -4.64
C ILE A 146 10.02 -9.01 -4.57
N THR A 147 10.28 -8.35 -5.69
CA THR A 147 11.12 -7.14 -5.73
C THR A 147 10.35 -5.92 -5.25
N PHE A 148 11.05 -4.90 -4.74
CA PHE A 148 10.40 -3.67 -4.32
C PHE A 148 9.61 -2.97 -5.45
N PRO A 149 10.11 -2.86 -6.70
CA PRO A 149 9.30 -2.32 -7.79
C PRO A 149 8.00 -3.10 -8.03
N ASN A 150 8.04 -4.43 -7.98
CA ASN A 150 6.83 -5.24 -8.12
C ASN A 150 5.87 -5.06 -6.92
N MET A 151 6.42 -4.86 -5.72
CA MET A 151 5.63 -4.52 -4.53
C MET A 151 4.95 -3.15 -4.69
N ALA A 152 5.63 -2.16 -5.27
CA ALA A 152 5.04 -0.86 -5.57
C ALA A 152 3.87 -0.98 -6.55
N LEU A 153 4.05 -1.76 -7.63
CA LEU A 153 2.99 -2.04 -8.60
C LEU A 153 1.81 -2.77 -7.96
N TYR A 154 2.07 -3.73 -7.08
CA TYR A 154 1.02 -4.43 -6.32
C TYR A 154 0.22 -3.47 -5.43
N LEU A 155 0.90 -2.61 -4.67
CA LEU A 155 0.24 -1.62 -3.80
C LEU A 155 -0.59 -0.63 -4.62
N GLN A 156 -0.07 -0.17 -5.76
CA GLN A 156 -0.79 0.70 -6.68
C GLN A 156 -2.05 -0.01 -7.23
N ALA A 157 -1.92 -1.26 -7.69
CA ALA A 157 -3.05 -2.05 -8.17
C ALA A 157 -4.11 -2.27 -7.09
N ALA A 158 -3.71 -2.49 -5.84
CA ALA A 158 -4.64 -2.62 -4.71
C ALA A 158 -5.42 -1.33 -4.43
N LEU A 159 -4.77 -0.16 -4.53
CA LEU A 159 -5.44 1.13 -4.40
C LEU A 159 -6.39 1.40 -5.57
N ASP A 160 -5.97 1.09 -6.80
CA ASP A 160 -6.80 1.28 -7.99
C ASP A 160 -8.02 0.36 -7.97
N GLU A 161 -7.86 -0.89 -7.52
CA GLU A 161 -8.97 -1.81 -7.30
C GLU A 161 -9.92 -1.29 -6.24
N SER A 162 -9.42 -0.77 -5.10
CA SER A 162 -10.24 -0.12 -4.07
C SER A 162 -11.09 1.04 -4.63
N ARG A 163 -10.53 1.84 -5.54
CA ARG A 163 -11.24 2.95 -6.21
C ARG A 163 -12.35 2.47 -7.14
N ARG A 164 -12.25 1.27 -7.73
CA ARG A 164 -13.29 0.71 -8.61
C ARG A 164 -14.56 0.33 -7.86
N TYR A 165 -14.47 -0.07 -6.59
CA TYR A 165 -15.63 -0.35 -5.74
C TYR A 165 -16.35 0.91 -5.23
N SER A 166 -16.19 2.06 -5.90
CA SER A 166 -16.83 3.33 -5.50
C SER A 166 -18.35 3.25 -5.34
N ASN A 167 -19.00 2.37 -6.11
CA ASN A 167 -20.46 2.19 -6.13
C ASN A 167 -20.95 1.04 -5.23
N ASP A 168 -20.04 0.21 -4.69
CA ASP A 168 -20.39 -0.88 -3.78
C ASP A 168 -20.21 -0.42 -2.33
N GLY A 169 -21.33 -0.07 -1.69
CA GLY A 169 -21.34 0.43 -0.32
C GLY A 169 -21.11 -0.65 0.75
N SER A 170 -21.10 -1.93 0.39
CA SER A 170 -21.23 -3.04 1.34
C SER A 170 -19.94 -3.85 1.57
N SER A 171 -19.00 -3.85 0.62
CA SER A 171 -17.89 -4.81 0.62
C SER A 171 -16.63 -4.39 1.38
N GLY A 172 -16.59 -3.21 2.01
CA GLY A 172 -15.39 -2.69 2.68
C GLY A 172 -14.20 -2.40 1.74
N MET A 173 -14.22 -2.89 0.49
CA MET A 173 -13.15 -2.75 -0.50
C MET A 173 -12.82 -1.29 -0.83
N ARG A 174 -13.82 -0.39 -0.75
CA ARG A 174 -13.61 1.05 -0.94
C ARG A 174 -12.82 1.71 0.20
N LYS A 175 -12.67 1.05 1.35
CA LYS A 175 -12.11 1.64 2.57
C LYS A 175 -10.72 2.21 2.34
N LEU A 176 -9.83 1.49 1.64
CA LEU A 176 -8.47 1.99 1.35
C LEU A 176 -8.48 3.31 0.58
N SER A 177 -9.28 3.43 -0.48
CA SER A 177 -9.41 4.70 -1.23
C SER A 177 -9.93 5.83 -0.34
N ARG A 178 -10.95 5.59 0.49
CA ARG A 178 -11.46 6.61 1.43
C ARG A 178 -10.43 7.02 2.48
N MET A 179 -9.65 6.07 2.97
CA MET A 179 -8.54 6.34 3.90
C MET A 179 -7.50 7.21 3.23
N MET A 180 -7.14 6.93 1.98
CA MET A 180 -6.22 7.74 1.19
C MET A 180 -6.72 9.19 1.03
N ASP A 181 -7.98 9.38 0.63
CA ASP A 181 -8.57 10.71 0.46
C ASP A 181 -8.61 11.49 1.79
N ARG A 182 -8.90 10.80 2.89
CA ARG A 182 -8.96 11.38 4.24
C ARG A 182 -7.58 11.71 4.81
N CYS A 183 -6.61 10.84 4.60
CA CYS A 183 -5.27 10.98 5.15
C CYS A 183 -4.40 11.93 4.32
N TYR A 184 -4.68 12.05 3.03
CA TYR A 184 -3.87 12.82 2.09
C TYR A 184 -4.69 13.68 1.12
N PRO A 185 -5.56 14.59 1.60
CA PRO A 185 -6.43 15.38 0.74
C PRO A 185 -5.66 16.26 -0.25
N THR A 186 -4.46 16.71 0.12
CA THR A 186 -3.59 17.57 -0.70
C THR A 186 -2.76 16.81 -1.74
N LEU A 187 -2.58 15.50 -1.62
CA LEU A 187 -1.83 14.73 -2.63
C LEU A 187 -2.54 14.76 -4.00
N GLU A 188 -3.88 14.77 -4.01
CA GLU A 188 -4.65 14.96 -5.25
C GLU A 188 -4.46 16.36 -5.85
N SER A 189 -4.32 17.40 -5.01
CA SER A 189 -4.08 18.77 -5.48
C SER A 189 -2.67 18.97 -6.07
N MET A 190 -1.67 18.25 -5.56
CA MET A 190 -0.31 18.27 -6.10
C MET A 190 -0.22 17.57 -7.47
N ASN A 191 -1.03 16.54 -7.72
CA ASN A 191 -1.12 15.93 -9.05
C ASN A 191 -1.59 16.91 -10.13
N LEU A 192 -2.46 17.88 -9.77
CA LEU A 192 -2.85 18.96 -10.69
C LEU A 192 -1.70 19.95 -10.95
N ALA A 193 -0.91 20.27 -9.93
CA ALA A 193 0.20 21.22 -10.03
C ALA A 193 1.41 20.65 -10.79
N GLU A 194 1.81 19.40 -10.52
CA GLU A 194 2.97 18.76 -11.16
C GLU A 194 2.69 18.40 -12.64
N SER A 195 1.42 18.15 -12.99
CA SER A 195 1.00 18.01 -14.39
C SER A 195 0.99 19.35 -15.17
N SER A 196 1.01 20.48 -14.47
CA SER A 196 0.99 21.82 -15.09
C SER A 196 2.38 22.36 -15.42
N GLU A 197 3.45 21.78 -14.89
CA GLU A 197 4.83 22.28 -15.10
C GLU A 197 5.48 21.79 -16.40
N ARG A 198 4.81 20.92 -17.18
CA ARG A 198 5.29 20.47 -18.51
C ARG A 198 4.38 20.88 -19.69
N SER A 199 3.37 21.73 -19.47
CA SER A 199 2.56 22.27 -20.57
C SER A 199 2.66 23.79 -20.57
N GLY A 200 3.63 24.30 -21.33
CA GLY A 200 3.83 25.72 -21.52
C GLY A 200 2.60 26.41 -22.10
N MET A 201 2.40 27.64 -21.62
CA MET A 201 1.80 28.76 -22.37
C MET A 201 0.32 28.63 -22.75
N GLY A 202 -0.57 29.11 -21.89
CA GLY A 202 -1.94 29.39 -22.34
C GLY A 202 -2.96 29.76 -21.27
N ARG A 203 -3.20 31.07 -21.14
CA ARG A 203 -4.47 31.71 -20.71
C ARG A 203 -4.68 31.95 -19.23
N VAL A 204 -4.23 33.16 -18.86
CA VAL A 204 -4.86 34.00 -17.86
C VAL A 204 -6.29 34.39 -18.33
N PHE A 205 -7.22 34.46 -17.37
CA PHE A 205 -8.59 35.02 -17.41
C PHE A 205 -9.70 34.28 -18.19
N ARG A 206 -10.64 33.66 -17.44
CA ARG A 206 -12.08 34.00 -17.54
C ARG A 206 -12.87 33.43 -16.35
N LYS A 207 -12.99 34.23 -15.29
CA LYS A 207 -14.05 34.12 -14.27
C LYS A 207 -15.23 34.90 -14.85
N VAL A 208 -16.43 34.28 -14.96
CA VAL A 208 -17.79 34.88 -14.99
C VAL A 208 -18.76 33.84 -15.60
N MET A 209 -19.70 33.38 -14.75
CA MET A 209 -21.12 33.07 -15.01
C MET A 209 -21.50 31.97 -16.03
N GLY A 210 -22.29 30.98 -15.60
CA GLY A 210 -23.04 30.15 -16.56
C GLY A 210 -23.51 28.78 -16.10
N ARG A 211 -24.68 28.78 -15.44
CA ARG A 211 -25.64 27.69 -15.26
C ARG A 211 -25.85 26.89 -16.57
N GLY A 212 -25.77 25.54 -16.57
CA GLY A 212 -26.16 24.77 -17.77
C GLY A 212 -25.74 23.30 -17.80
N ASN A 213 -26.74 22.44 -17.61
CA ASN A 213 -26.73 20.99 -17.76
C ASN A 213 -26.31 20.52 -19.17
N LYS A 214 -25.39 19.54 -19.31
CA LYS A 214 -25.43 18.45 -20.32
C LYS A 214 -24.22 17.50 -20.21
N ASN A 215 -24.55 16.21 -20.29
CA ASN A 215 -23.69 15.06 -20.55
C ASN A 215 -22.54 15.33 -21.54
N ASN A 216 -21.31 14.98 -21.17
CA ASN A 216 -20.48 14.06 -21.97
C ASN A 216 -19.21 13.63 -21.23
N LYS A 217 -18.94 12.32 -21.31
CA LYS A 217 -17.65 11.63 -21.35
C LYS A 217 -16.39 12.46 -21.00
N GLN A 218 -15.70 12.05 -19.93
CA GLN A 218 -14.25 11.80 -19.98
C GLN A 218 -13.81 11.04 -18.72
N GLY A 219 -13.69 9.72 -18.85
CA GLY A 219 -12.78 8.96 -18.00
C GLY A 219 -11.36 9.39 -18.36
N ARG A 220 -10.69 10.10 -17.45
CA ARG A 220 -9.29 10.50 -17.56
C ARG A 220 -8.70 10.62 -16.16
N GLY A 221 -7.74 9.75 -15.85
CA GLY A 221 -6.93 9.85 -14.65
C GLY A 221 -6.54 8.49 -14.09
N GLY A 222 -5.83 7.67 -14.86
CA GLY A 222 -5.42 6.34 -14.38
C GLY A 222 -4.19 5.77 -15.09
N ASN A 223 -3.31 6.62 -15.65
CA ASN A 223 -2.14 6.12 -16.36
C ASN A 223 -0.84 6.90 -16.09
N MET A 224 -0.90 8.13 -15.57
CA MET A 224 0.33 8.90 -15.28
C MET A 224 1.16 8.27 -14.15
N ASP A 225 0.51 7.79 -13.09
CA ASP A 225 1.20 7.17 -11.96
C ASP A 225 1.92 5.87 -12.38
N THR A 226 1.31 5.09 -13.29
CA THR A 226 1.96 3.90 -13.86
C THR A 226 3.15 4.28 -14.76
N TYR A 227 3.06 5.35 -15.54
CA TYR A 227 4.19 5.80 -16.38
C TYR A 227 5.36 6.35 -15.54
N GLU A 228 5.13 7.06 -14.43
CA GLU A 228 6.21 7.51 -13.52
C GLU A 228 6.93 6.32 -12.85
N LEU A 229 6.22 5.21 -12.62
CA LEU A 229 6.78 3.96 -12.07
C LEU A 229 7.51 3.09 -13.09
N VAL A 230 7.23 3.26 -14.39
CA VAL A 230 7.71 2.37 -15.47
C VAL A 230 8.80 3.02 -16.33
N THR A 231 9.02 4.33 -16.30
CA THR A 231 10.15 4.92 -17.03
C THR A 231 11.48 4.68 -16.30
N PRO A 232 12.36 3.79 -16.78
CA PRO A 232 13.75 3.83 -16.35
C PRO A 232 14.33 5.16 -16.83
N PHE A 233 14.84 5.96 -15.90
CA PHE A 233 15.68 7.09 -16.28
C PHE A 233 16.96 6.52 -16.87
N VAL A 234 17.28 6.97 -18.09
CA VAL A 234 18.52 6.67 -18.78
C VAL A 234 19.68 7.12 -17.91
N SER A 235 20.60 6.21 -17.60
CA SER A 235 21.87 6.53 -16.96
C SER A 235 22.73 7.32 -17.93
N GLU A 236 22.62 8.64 -17.92
CA GLU A 236 23.67 9.51 -18.48
C GLU A 236 24.04 10.61 -17.49
N GLU A 237 25.34 10.64 -17.23
CA GLU A 237 26.13 11.76 -16.73
C GLU A 237 26.07 12.10 -15.22
N TRP A 238 26.85 11.34 -14.44
CA TRP A 238 27.70 11.95 -13.41
C TRP A 238 29.10 11.33 -13.53
N GLY A 239 30.04 12.15 -14.03
CA GLY A 239 31.47 12.00 -13.78
C GLY A 239 31.86 12.53 -12.41
#